data_AF-A0A2M7FK39-F1
#
_entry.id   AF-A0A2M7FK39-F1
#
_cell.length_a   1.000
_cell.length_b   1.000
_cell.length_c   1.000
_cell.angle_alpha   90.00
_cell.angle_beta   90.00
_cell.angle_gamma   90.00
#
_symmetry.space_group_name_H-M   'P 1'
#
loop_
_entity.id
_entity.type
_entity.pdbx_description
1 polymer ?
#
loop_
_entity_poly.entity_id
_entity_poly.type
_entity_poly.pdbx_seq_one_letter_code
_entity_poly.pdbx_strand_id
1 'polypeptide(L)'
;MIRSLLRIGLSLFFALSLPSHSHAQAPTKCVTSLADLKVLLGDPGFPLQWEETTMDDGKPLRVAITEKDGALSVAFVKTSRGLWADISGSICKTEQALEIRFTAEQIHFGPSASWILRYVLGSGGQFTLTRTGPQQMRVSTTGWSGMFVPVAKP
;
A
#
# COMPACT_ATOMS: atom_id res chain seq x y z
N MET A 1 -23.37 19.77 68.08
CA MET A 1 -24.86 19.80 68.02
C MET A 1 -25.28 20.54 66.76
N ILE A 2 -26.16 19.90 65.96
CA ILE A 2 -27.17 20.48 65.04
C ILE A 2 -26.60 21.16 63.77
N ARG A 3 -26.54 20.48 62.60
CA ARG A 3 -27.61 20.29 61.57
C ARG A 3 -28.17 21.64 61.09
N SER A 4 -28.47 21.91 59.83
CA SER A 4 -28.36 21.27 58.52
C SER A 4 -29.09 22.25 57.58
N LEU A 5 -28.89 22.08 56.27
CA LEU A 5 -29.71 22.57 55.15
C LEU A 5 -29.46 24.02 54.68
N LEU A 6 -29.57 24.39 53.41
CA LEU A 6 -29.65 23.77 52.07
C LEU A 6 -30.16 24.95 51.21
N ARG A 7 -29.61 25.18 50.00
CA ARG A 7 -30.33 25.51 48.74
C ARG A 7 -29.43 26.27 47.74
N ILE A 8 -29.02 25.62 46.64
CA ILE A 8 -29.60 25.68 45.26
C ILE A 8 -28.91 26.74 44.37
N GLY A 9 -28.43 26.33 43.19
CA GLY A 9 -28.06 27.19 42.05
C GLY A 9 -26.93 26.60 41.20
N LEU A 10 -27.14 25.53 40.43
CA LEU A 10 -27.65 25.46 39.04
C LEU A 10 -26.60 25.84 37.96
N SER A 11 -26.10 24.79 37.29
CA SER A 11 -25.77 24.66 35.86
C SER A 11 -24.79 25.64 35.18
N LEU A 12 -23.67 25.08 34.69
CA LEU A 12 -23.22 25.33 33.30
C LEU A 12 -22.39 24.12 32.79
N PHE A 13 -23.09 23.06 32.38
CA PHE A 13 -22.54 22.02 31.51
C PHE A 13 -22.42 22.62 30.10
N PHE A 14 -21.24 23.12 29.73
CA PHE A 14 -20.97 23.53 28.35
C PHE A 14 -20.63 22.29 27.52
N ALA A 15 -21.67 21.69 26.95
CA ALA A 15 -21.54 20.64 25.94
C ALA A 15 -20.92 21.25 24.69
N LEU A 16 -19.59 21.13 24.53
CA LEU A 16 -18.94 21.30 23.24
C LEU A 16 -19.32 20.11 22.36
N SER A 17 -20.39 20.28 21.60
CA SER A 17 -20.76 19.43 20.48
C SER A 17 -19.71 19.57 19.38
N LEU A 18 -18.65 18.76 19.44
CA LEU A 18 -17.77 18.57 18.29
C LEU A 18 -18.58 17.86 17.19
N PRO A 19 -18.73 18.45 15.98
CA PRO A 19 -19.26 17.71 14.85
C PRO A 19 -18.25 16.63 14.47
N SER A 20 -18.59 15.38 14.77
CA SER A 20 -17.90 14.21 14.25
C SER A 20 -17.99 14.24 12.72
N HIS A 21 -16.96 14.79 12.08
CA HIS A 21 -16.76 14.61 10.64
C HIS A 21 -16.35 13.16 10.46
N SER A 22 -17.33 12.27 10.33
CA SER A 22 -17.09 10.96 9.73
C SER A 22 -16.67 11.20 8.30
N HIS A 23 -15.35 11.29 8.06
CA HIS A 23 -14.80 10.96 6.75
C HIS A 23 -15.17 9.50 6.50
N ALA A 24 -16.30 9.27 5.86
CA ALA A 24 -16.64 7.99 5.27
C ALA A 24 -15.59 7.76 4.16
N GLN A 25 -14.49 7.08 4.51
CA GLN A 25 -13.55 6.60 3.51
C GLN A 25 -14.35 5.67 2.60
N ALA A 26 -14.42 6.02 1.31
CA ALA A 26 -15.09 5.19 0.32
C ALA A 26 -14.57 3.75 0.42
N PRO A 27 -15.44 2.73 0.33
CA PRO A 27 -15.05 1.34 0.49
C PRO A 27 -13.93 1.02 -0.49
N THR A 28 -12.77 0.62 0.05
CA THR A 28 -11.61 0.24 -0.74
C THR A 28 -11.95 -1.05 -1.49
N LYS A 29 -11.92 -1.01 -2.83
CA LYS A 29 -12.20 -2.19 -3.66
C LYS A 29 -10.90 -2.98 -3.84
N CYS A 30 -10.89 -4.22 -3.36
CA CYS A 30 -9.72 -5.10 -3.44
C CYS A 30 -10.00 -6.29 -4.37
N VAL A 31 -8.96 -6.73 -5.07
CA VAL A 31 -9.01 -7.83 -6.04
C VAL A 31 -7.86 -8.80 -5.80
N THR A 32 -8.08 -10.06 -6.18
CA THR A 32 -7.11 -11.16 -6.02
C THR A 32 -6.75 -11.82 -7.36
N SER A 33 -7.22 -11.26 -8.48
CA SER A 33 -6.90 -11.72 -9.84
C SER A 33 -6.45 -10.56 -10.73
N LEU A 34 -5.62 -10.84 -11.73
CA LEU A 34 -5.19 -9.94 -12.80
C LEU A 34 -6.37 -9.51 -13.68
N ALA A 35 -7.31 -10.41 -13.92
CA ALA A 35 -8.52 -10.09 -14.67
C ALA A 35 -9.32 -9.00 -13.95
N ASP A 36 -9.60 -9.20 -12.66
CA ASP A 36 -10.33 -8.23 -11.86
C ASP A 36 -9.52 -6.96 -11.62
N LEU A 37 -8.19 -7.03 -11.54
CA LEU A 37 -7.32 -5.85 -11.46
C LEU A 37 -7.48 -4.95 -12.68
N LYS A 38 -7.48 -5.52 -13.88
CA LYS A 38 -7.66 -4.74 -15.11
C LYS A 38 -9.06 -4.11 -15.19
N VAL A 39 -10.09 -4.85 -14.76
CA VAL A 39 -11.47 -4.35 -14.68
C VAL A 39 -11.57 -3.22 -13.64
N LEU A 40 -10.99 -3.41 -12.46
CA LEU A 40 -10.96 -2.43 -11.37
C LEU A 40 -10.28 -1.12 -11.80
N LEU A 41 -9.23 -1.24 -12.61
CA LEU A 41 -8.51 -0.11 -13.19
C LEU A 41 -9.25 0.55 -14.35
N GLY A 42 -10.13 -0.16 -15.04
CA GLY A 42 -10.70 0.30 -16.31
C GLY A 42 -9.64 0.41 -17.41
N ASP A 43 -8.54 -0.32 -17.28
CA ASP A 43 -7.37 -0.24 -18.16
C ASP A 43 -6.91 -1.66 -18.55
N PRO A 44 -7.44 -2.22 -19.66
CA PRO A 44 -7.04 -3.54 -20.15
C PRO A 44 -5.55 -3.64 -20.50
N GLY A 45 -4.95 -2.48 -20.84
CA GLY A 45 -3.55 -2.30 -21.23
C GLY A 45 -2.61 -2.02 -20.07
N PHE A 46 -3.10 -2.07 -18.82
CA PHE A 46 -2.28 -1.80 -17.64
C PHE A 46 -1.01 -2.69 -17.65
N PRO A 47 0.19 -2.08 -17.63
CA PRO A 47 1.44 -2.84 -17.60
C PRO A 47 1.56 -3.65 -16.32
N LEU A 48 1.94 -4.92 -16.45
CA LEU A 48 2.16 -5.81 -15.31
C LEU A 48 3.62 -5.88 -14.89
N GLN A 49 4.51 -5.25 -15.66
CA GLN A 49 5.94 -5.19 -15.37
C GLN A 49 6.43 -3.75 -15.46
N TRP A 50 7.22 -3.36 -14.47
CA TRP A 50 7.72 -2.00 -14.30
C TRP A 50 9.18 -2.04 -13.86
N GLU A 51 10.02 -1.15 -14.40
CA GLU A 51 11.43 -1.03 -14.05
C GLU A 51 11.72 0.33 -13.43
N GLU A 52 12.49 0.33 -12.34
CA GLU A 52 12.89 1.53 -11.62
C GLU A 52 13.86 2.39 -12.45
N THR A 53 13.67 3.70 -12.40
CA THR A 53 14.47 4.71 -13.11
C THR A 53 15.24 5.65 -12.17
N THR A 54 14.93 5.60 -10.88
CA THR A 54 15.56 6.44 -9.84
C THR A 54 16.85 5.85 -9.27
N MET A 55 17.13 4.58 -9.51
CA MET A 55 18.30 3.90 -8.95
C MET A 55 19.52 4.10 -9.87
N ASP A 56 20.63 4.55 -9.29
CA ASP A 56 21.87 4.90 -10.00
C ASP A 56 22.97 3.84 -9.88
N ASP A 57 22.74 2.78 -9.10
CA ASP A 57 23.70 1.68 -8.87
C ASP A 57 23.79 0.65 -10.02
N GLY A 58 23.12 0.93 -11.13
CA GLY A 58 23.03 0.07 -12.32
C GLY A 58 22.22 -1.22 -12.10
N LYS A 59 21.48 -1.35 -10.99
CA LYS A 59 20.72 -2.54 -10.62
C LYS A 59 19.28 -2.15 -10.25
N PRO A 60 18.49 -1.61 -11.19
CA PRO A 60 17.14 -1.14 -10.91
C PRO A 60 16.26 -2.27 -10.38
N LEU A 61 15.29 -1.93 -9.52
CA LEU A 61 14.24 -2.86 -9.15
C LEU A 61 13.28 -3.06 -10.32
N ARG A 62 12.89 -4.31 -10.56
CA ARG A 62 11.78 -4.68 -11.42
C ARG A 62 10.62 -5.13 -10.56
N VAL A 63 9.45 -4.56 -10.81
CA VAL A 63 8.18 -4.95 -10.19
C VAL A 63 7.39 -5.74 -11.21
N ALA A 64 6.93 -6.93 -10.83
CA ALA A 64 6.03 -7.75 -11.63
C ALA A 64 4.79 -8.10 -10.82
N ILE A 65 3.60 -7.90 -11.42
CA ILE A 65 2.33 -8.35 -10.87
C ILE A 65 1.90 -9.59 -11.66
N THR A 66 1.80 -10.72 -10.96
CA THR A 66 1.45 -12.02 -11.53
C THR A 66 0.32 -12.66 -10.74
N GLU A 67 -0.20 -13.77 -11.25
CA GLU A 67 -1.05 -14.68 -10.48
C GLU A 67 -0.26 -15.93 -10.12
N LYS A 68 -0.38 -16.37 -8.87
CA LYS A 68 0.20 -17.62 -8.39
C LYS A 68 -0.74 -18.22 -7.35
N ASP A 69 -1.05 -19.51 -7.51
CA ASP A 69 -1.86 -20.29 -6.55
C ASP A 69 -3.22 -19.63 -6.22
N GLY A 70 -3.84 -18.98 -7.20
CA GLY A 70 -5.14 -18.31 -7.04
C GLY A 70 -5.11 -16.94 -6.36
N ALA A 71 -3.92 -16.36 -6.13
CA ALA A 71 -3.75 -15.02 -5.59
C ALA A 71 -2.86 -14.15 -6.49
N LEU A 72 -2.96 -12.82 -6.34
CA LEU A 72 -1.98 -11.90 -6.92
C LEU A 72 -0.66 -12.00 -6.15
N SER A 73 0.43 -12.08 -6.90
CA SER A 73 1.80 -11.95 -6.40
C SER A 73 2.40 -10.67 -6.98
N VAL A 74 3.05 -9.88 -6.12
CA VAL A 74 3.84 -8.71 -6.52
C VAL A 74 5.29 -8.95 -6.15
N ALA A 75 6.07 -9.28 -7.17
CA ALA A 75 7.50 -9.57 -7.03
C ALA A 75 8.34 -8.33 -7.35
N PHE A 76 9.24 -8.00 -6.43
CA PHE A 76 10.29 -7.02 -6.55
C PHE A 76 11.61 -7.77 -6.73
N VAL A 77 12.26 -7.61 -7.88
CA VAL A 77 13.53 -8.26 -8.21
C VAL A 77 14.56 -7.19 -8.49
N LYS A 78 15.68 -7.21 -7.77
CA LYS A 78 16.80 -6.32 -8.05
C LYS A 78 17.59 -6.90 -9.23
N THR A 79 17.70 -6.14 -10.31
CA THR A 79 18.34 -6.60 -11.56
C THR A 79 19.75 -7.11 -11.26
N SER A 80 20.08 -8.30 -11.77
CA SER A 80 21.37 -9.00 -11.55
C SER A 80 21.72 -9.34 -10.09
N ARG A 81 20.78 -9.17 -9.15
CA ARG A 81 20.96 -9.51 -7.71
C ARG A 81 19.91 -10.50 -7.20
N GLY A 82 18.78 -10.59 -7.88
CA GLY A 82 17.72 -11.56 -7.59
C GLY A 82 16.62 -10.98 -6.72
N LEU A 83 15.89 -11.86 -6.05
CA LEU A 83 14.68 -11.48 -5.33
C LEU A 83 14.98 -10.47 -4.21
N TRP A 84 14.18 -9.41 -4.18
CA TRP A 84 14.15 -8.42 -3.12
C TRP A 84 12.96 -8.71 -2.19
N ALA A 85 11.75 -8.73 -2.72
CA ALA A 85 10.54 -9.14 -1.98
C ALA A 85 9.54 -9.79 -2.94
N ASP A 86 8.75 -10.74 -2.45
CA ASP A 86 7.56 -11.27 -3.12
C ASP A 86 6.39 -11.16 -2.15
N ILE A 87 5.27 -10.61 -2.61
CA ILE A 87 4.11 -10.31 -1.77
C ILE A 87 2.88 -10.96 -2.38
N SER A 88 2.24 -11.85 -1.63
CA SER A 88 1.02 -12.53 -2.08
C SER A 88 -0.20 -11.97 -1.36
N GLY A 89 -1.23 -11.59 -2.10
CA GLY A 89 -2.47 -11.10 -1.48
C GLY A 89 -3.40 -10.38 -2.44
N SER A 90 -4.16 -9.44 -1.88
CA SER A 90 -5.08 -8.60 -2.65
C SER A 90 -4.46 -7.24 -2.99
N ILE A 91 -4.77 -6.72 -4.16
CA ILE A 91 -4.47 -5.33 -4.52
C ILE A 91 -5.75 -4.51 -4.38
N CYS A 92 -5.64 -3.42 -3.64
CA CYS A 92 -6.75 -2.54 -3.30
C CYS A 92 -6.64 -1.23 -4.10
N LYS A 93 -7.73 -0.74 -4.67
CA LYS A 93 -7.78 0.57 -5.32
C LYS A 93 -8.38 1.62 -4.39
N THR A 94 -7.66 2.71 -4.23
CA THR A 94 -8.15 3.96 -3.64
C THR A 94 -8.45 4.97 -4.75
N GLU A 95 -8.86 6.18 -4.40
CA GLU A 95 -9.09 7.25 -5.39
C GLU A 95 -7.83 7.61 -6.18
N GLN A 96 -6.64 7.44 -5.58
CA GLN A 96 -5.39 8.00 -6.10
C GLN A 96 -4.32 6.93 -6.39
N ALA A 97 -4.47 5.72 -5.85
CA ALA A 97 -3.42 4.72 -5.91
C ALA A 97 -3.96 3.29 -5.91
N LEU A 98 -3.07 2.36 -6.25
CA LEU A 98 -3.18 0.98 -5.86
C LEU A 98 -2.39 0.76 -4.58
N GLU A 99 -2.91 -0.08 -3.70
CA GLU A 99 -2.28 -0.46 -2.45
C GLU A 99 -2.15 -1.99 -2.39
N ILE A 100 -0.93 -2.45 -2.17
CA ILE A 100 -0.62 -3.84 -1.88
C ILE A 100 -0.42 -3.89 -0.37
N ARG A 101 -1.44 -4.34 0.35
CA ARG A 101 -1.39 -4.50 1.81
C ARG A 101 -1.07 -5.96 2.12
N PHE A 102 -0.18 -6.19 3.08
CA PHE A 102 0.27 -7.54 3.41
C PHE A 102 0.54 -7.69 4.90
N THR A 103 0.31 -8.89 5.42
CA THR A 103 0.74 -9.33 6.76
C THR A 103 2.15 -9.93 6.71
N ALA A 104 2.70 -10.31 7.86
CA ALA A 104 4.00 -10.96 7.96
C ALA A 104 4.07 -12.26 7.13
N GLU A 105 2.97 -13.02 7.06
CA GLU A 105 2.88 -14.30 6.35
C GLU A 105 2.79 -14.13 4.84
N GLN A 106 2.43 -12.93 4.39
CA GLN A 106 2.16 -12.62 2.98
C GLN A 106 3.37 -12.03 2.26
N ILE A 107 4.48 -11.75 2.96
CA ILE A 107 5.71 -11.24 2.37
C ILE A 107 6.87 -12.23 2.53
N HIS A 108 7.57 -12.48 1.43
CA HIS A 108 8.80 -13.24 1.40
C HIS A 108 9.96 -12.35 0.97
N PHE A 109 10.91 -12.09 1.87
CA PHE A 109 12.11 -11.30 1.57
C PHE A 109 13.21 -12.14 0.95
N GLY A 110 13.61 -11.80 -0.28
CA GLY A 110 14.75 -12.40 -0.95
C GLY A 110 16.09 -11.86 -0.45
N PRO A 111 17.21 -12.52 -0.78
CA PRO A 111 18.53 -12.19 -0.25
C PRO A 111 19.02 -10.79 -0.63
N SER A 112 18.43 -10.15 -1.63
CA SER A 112 18.76 -8.78 -2.02
C SER A 112 18.11 -7.70 -1.14
N ALA A 113 17.12 -8.05 -0.31
CA ALA A 113 16.52 -7.10 0.63
C ALA A 113 17.46 -6.81 1.81
N SER A 114 17.62 -5.52 2.12
CA SER A 114 18.41 -5.07 3.27
C SER A 114 17.78 -5.53 4.59
N TRP A 115 18.62 -5.69 5.62
CA TRP A 115 18.15 -6.06 6.96
C TRP A 115 17.18 -5.02 7.56
N ILE A 116 17.36 -3.73 7.21
CA ILE A 116 16.48 -2.64 7.64
C ILE A 116 15.08 -2.83 7.07
N LEU A 117 14.97 -3.15 5.78
CA LEU A 117 13.67 -3.38 5.15
C LEU A 117 12.95 -4.56 5.78
N ARG A 118 13.67 -5.67 6.02
CA ARG A 118 13.14 -6.86 6.69
C ARG A 118 12.61 -6.53 8.08
N TYR A 119 13.31 -5.67 8.82
CA TYR A 119 12.87 -5.22 10.13
C TYR A 119 11.61 -4.35 10.05
N VAL A 120 11.58 -3.37 9.14
CA VAL A 120 10.46 -2.41 9.02
C VAL A 120 9.18 -3.06 8.49
N LEU A 121 9.28 -4.00 7.55
CA LEU A 121 8.13 -4.62 6.89
C LEU A 121 7.85 -6.06 7.37
N GLY A 122 8.64 -6.56 8.33
CA GLY A 122 8.58 -7.95 8.78
C GLY A 122 7.29 -8.34 9.49
N SER A 123 6.60 -7.36 10.08
CA SER A 123 5.28 -7.54 10.72
C SER A 123 4.11 -7.29 9.76
N GLY A 124 4.38 -7.15 8.46
CA GLY A 124 3.44 -6.65 7.48
C GLY A 124 3.63 -5.16 7.17
N GLY A 125 2.91 -4.68 6.17
CA GLY A 125 3.02 -3.32 5.68
C GLY A 125 2.20 -3.06 4.43
N GLN A 126 2.57 -2.01 3.71
CA GLN A 126 1.93 -1.66 2.46
C GLN A 126 2.94 -1.12 1.43
N PHE A 127 2.71 -1.45 0.16
CA PHE A 127 3.25 -0.71 -0.96
C PHE A 127 2.14 0.09 -1.63
N THR A 128 2.41 1.37 -1.87
CA THR A 128 1.51 2.26 -2.61
C THR A 128 2.08 2.48 -4.01
N LEU A 129 1.24 2.21 -5.01
CA LEU A 129 1.53 2.33 -6.43
C LEU A 129 0.68 3.49 -6.97
N THR A 130 1.31 4.63 -7.19
CA THR A 130 0.65 5.85 -7.67
C THR A 130 1.04 6.11 -9.11
N ARG A 131 0.06 6.18 -10.01
CA ARG A 131 0.31 6.55 -11.40
C ARG A 131 0.58 8.05 -11.49
N THR A 132 1.80 8.44 -11.83
CA THR A 132 2.21 9.86 -11.97
C THR A 132 2.14 10.34 -13.42
N GLY A 133 1.98 9.42 -14.37
CA GLY A 133 1.74 9.70 -15.78
C GLY A 133 1.34 8.43 -16.55
N PRO A 134 1.03 8.52 -17.86
CA PRO A 134 0.58 7.36 -18.65
C PRO A 134 1.53 6.16 -18.60
N GLN A 135 2.84 6.44 -18.57
CA GLN A 135 3.93 5.48 -18.53
C GLN A 135 4.85 5.70 -17.33
N GLN A 136 4.32 6.24 -16.23
CA GLN A 136 5.12 6.46 -15.03
C GLN A 136 4.33 6.12 -13.78
N MET A 137 4.98 5.37 -12.90
CA MET A 137 4.42 4.93 -11.62
C MET A 137 5.43 5.23 -10.52
N ARG A 138 4.98 5.87 -9.44
CA ARG A 138 5.72 5.92 -8.19
C ARG A 138 5.34 4.70 -7.35
N VAL A 139 6.34 3.96 -6.88
CA VAL A 139 6.14 2.90 -5.89
C VAL A 139 6.76 3.36 -4.58
N SER A 140 6.04 3.24 -3.47
CA SER A 140 6.53 3.65 -2.16
C SER A 140 6.10 2.71 -1.05
N THR A 141 6.93 2.61 -0.03
CA THR A 141 6.62 1.99 1.26
C THR A 141 7.30 2.80 2.37
N THR A 142 7.20 2.36 3.62
CA THR A 142 7.87 3.02 4.75
C THR A 142 9.38 3.09 4.50
N GLY A 143 9.93 4.31 4.44
CA GLY A 143 11.37 4.56 4.31
C GLY A 143 11.95 4.40 2.91
N TRP A 144 11.14 4.13 1.87
CA TRP A 144 11.62 4.02 0.50
C TRP A 144 10.57 4.42 -0.54
N SER A 145 11.01 5.03 -1.63
CA SER A 145 10.20 5.20 -2.84
C SER A 145 11.07 5.24 -4.08
N GLY A 146 10.54 4.77 -5.20
CA GLY A 146 11.19 4.85 -6.52
C GLY A 146 10.20 5.22 -7.62
N MET A 147 10.73 5.74 -8.73
CA MET A 147 9.95 6.00 -9.95
C MET A 147 10.19 4.89 -10.95
N PHE A 148 9.12 4.43 -11.60
CA PHE A 148 9.12 3.28 -12.47
C PHE A 148 8.49 3.60 -13.82
N VAL A 149 8.97 2.92 -14.86
CA VAL A 149 8.40 2.94 -16.21
C VAL A 149 7.98 1.53 -16.63
N PRO A 150 6.97 1.38 -17.50
CA PRO A 150 6.57 0.07 -18.03
C PRO A 150 7.74 -0.62 -18.74
N VAL A 151 7.92 -1.90 -18.45
CA VAL A 151 8.74 -2.76 -19.30
C VAL A 151 7.87 -3.16 -20.48
N ALA A 152 8.29 -2.82 -21.70
CA ALA A 152 7.60 -3.30 -22.91
C ALA A 152 7.54 -4.84 -22.87
N LYS A 153 6.40 -5.43 -23.25
CA LYS A 153 6.36 -6.88 -23.47
C LYS A 153 7.48 -7.25 -24.46
N PRO A 154 8.27 -8.30 -24.19
CA PRO A 154 9.08 -8.89 -25.25
C PRO A 154 8.20 -9.32 -26.43
#